data_AF-B1Y9A9-F1
#
_entry.id   AF-B1Y9A9-F1
#
_cell.length_a   1.000
_cell.length_b   1.000
_cell.length_c   1.000
_cell.angle_alpha   90.00
_cell.angle_beta   90.00
_cell.angle_gamma   90.00
#
_symmetry.space_group_name_H-M   'P 1'
#
loop_
_entity.id
_entity.type
_entity.pdbx_description
1 polymer ?
#
loop_
_entity_poly.entity_id
_entity_poly.type
_entity_poly.pdbx_seq_one_letter_code
_entity_poly.pdbx_strand_id
1 'polypeptide(L)'
;MAEEERTVERAHVEEREGRQILVLRWNTGKTSAGRLFGRYGAGGRPDFFRLLFGAVAGSLREKFGPQGEELFSKIRDSEEFRRSSREIFDAAKEWFFNELAPKHGLDKGDIFMIITEIELDLTTGELRWRRDKTEFYYWVRSDRCHQVAAPKDCQELAQENARLRQEVEQLRKELAQIKERLASLLK
;
A
#
# COMPACT_ATOMS: atom_id res chain seq x y z
N MET A 1 -25.60 6.86 6.91
CA MET A 1 -25.03 6.18 8.09
C MET A 1 -23.55 6.48 8.07
N ALA A 2 -23.08 7.31 9.00
CA ALA A 2 -21.67 7.62 9.12
C ALA A 2 -20.97 6.38 9.65
N GLU A 3 -20.14 5.74 8.84
CA GLU A 3 -19.14 4.80 9.35
C GLU A 3 -18.26 5.61 10.29
N GLU A 4 -18.30 5.25 11.58
CA GLU A 4 -17.29 5.68 12.53
C GLU A 4 -15.93 5.35 11.92
N GLU A 5 -15.19 6.38 11.51
CA GLU A 5 -13.76 6.29 11.27
C GLU A 5 -13.14 5.83 12.59
N ARG A 6 -13.10 4.52 12.82
CA ARG A 6 -12.18 3.91 13.78
C ARG A 6 -10.83 4.46 13.38
N THR A 7 -10.30 5.39 14.16
CA THR A 7 -8.92 5.86 14.07
C THR A 7 -8.05 4.64 14.33
N VAL A 8 -7.76 3.89 13.26
CA VAL A 8 -6.84 2.76 13.30
C VAL A 8 -5.50 3.37 13.67
N GLU A 9 -5.09 3.16 14.92
CA GLU A 9 -3.80 3.63 15.40
C GLU A 9 -2.71 3.02 14.51
N ARG A 10 -1.99 3.88 13.78
CA ARG A 10 -1.03 3.45 12.76
C ARG A 10 0.31 3.03 13.34
N ALA A 11 0.59 3.46 14.56
CA ALA A 11 1.76 3.04 15.31
C ALA A 11 1.50 3.17 16.81
N HIS A 12 2.13 2.34 17.61
CA HIS A 12 2.10 2.42 19.07
C HIS A 12 3.41 1.83 19.64
N VAL A 13 3.72 2.19 20.88
CA VAL A 13 4.93 1.73 21.57
C VAL A 13 4.53 0.72 22.64
N GLU A 14 5.21 -0.41 22.66
CA GLU A 14 5.05 -1.45 23.67
C GLU A 14 6.37 -1.69 24.39
N GLU A 15 6.30 -2.03 25.67
CA GLU A 15 7.45 -2.51 26.43
C GLU A 15 7.45 -4.04 26.47
N ARG A 16 8.50 -4.67 25.97
CA ARG A 16 8.66 -6.12 25.95
C ARG A 16 10.05 -6.47 26.48
N GLU A 17 10.11 -7.23 27.57
CA GLU A 17 11.37 -7.69 28.17
C GLU A 17 12.36 -6.55 28.49
N GLY A 18 11.84 -5.38 28.92
CA GLY A 18 12.63 -4.18 29.20
C GLY A 18 13.10 -3.42 27.96
N ARG A 19 12.61 -3.77 26.77
CA ARG A 19 12.88 -3.06 25.51
C ARG A 19 11.66 -2.29 25.04
N GLN A 20 11.88 -1.11 24.51
CA GLN A 20 10.83 -0.33 23.86
C GLN A 20 10.74 -0.71 22.38
N ILE A 21 9.59 -1.25 21.98
CA ILE A 21 9.31 -1.67 20.62
C ILE A 21 8.26 -0.75 20.03
N LEU A 22 8.59 -0.09 18.92
CA LEU A 22 7.61 0.63 18.10
C LEU A 22 6.98 -0.36 17.12
N VAL A 23 5.68 -0.60 17.27
CA VAL A 23 4.89 -1.38 16.31
C VAL A 23 4.23 -0.39 15.36
N LEU A 24 4.41 -0.56 14.05
CA LEU A 24 3.77 0.27 13.03
C LEU A 24 3.01 -0.57 12.02
N ARG A 25 1.76 -0.18 11.74
CA ARG A 25 0.95 -0.71 10.64
C ARG A 25 1.33 0.03 9.36
N TRP A 26 2.17 -0.61 8.57
CA TRP A 26 2.68 -0.08 7.32
C TRP A 26 1.84 -0.51 6.13
N ASN A 27 1.47 0.47 5.29
CA ASN A 27 0.77 0.26 4.02
C ASN A 27 1.67 0.75 2.87
N THR A 28 1.92 -0.12 1.89
CA THR A 28 2.75 0.23 0.72
C THR A 28 2.07 1.23 -0.23
N GLY A 29 0.76 1.42 -0.10
CA GLY A 29 -0.09 2.06 -1.09
C GLY A 29 -0.28 1.17 -2.32
N LYS A 30 -1.11 1.64 -3.27
CA LYS A 30 -1.26 0.98 -4.57
C LYS A 30 0.05 1.08 -5.35
N THR A 31 0.62 -0.06 -5.68
CA THR A 31 1.91 -0.19 -6.35
C THR A 31 1.92 -1.39 -7.31
N SER A 32 3.05 -1.62 -7.98
CA SER A 32 3.28 -2.81 -8.81
C SER A 32 4.61 -3.47 -8.43
N ALA A 33 4.80 -4.72 -8.81
CA ALA A 33 6.00 -5.48 -8.44
C ALA A 33 7.29 -4.81 -8.95
N GLY A 34 7.24 -4.27 -10.17
CA GLY A 34 8.35 -3.55 -10.78
C GLY A 34 8.72 -2.25 -10.05
N ARG A 35 7.76 -1.59 -9.39
CA ARG A 35 8.01 -0.39 -8.58
C ARG A 35 8.47 -0.72 -7.17
N LEU A 36 7.74 -1.59 -6.49
CA LEU A 36 8.00 -1.92 -5.08
C LEU A 36 9.33 -2.65 -4.92
N PHE A 37 9.58 -3.68 -5.73
CA PHE A 37 10.75 -4.57 -5.62
C PHE A 37 11.80 -4.38 -6.72
N GLY A 38 11.47 -3.63 -7.77
CA GLY A 38 12.29 -3.50 -8.96
C GLY A 38 12.85 -2.09 -9.19
N ARG A 39 13.30 -1.86 -10.42
CA ARG A 39 13.95 -0.61 -10.84
C ARG A 39 12.99 0.50 -11.30
N TYR A 40 11.68 0.28 -11.27
CA TYR A 40 10.71 1.27 -11.73
C TYR A 40 10.22 2.21 -10.62
N GLY A 41 10.77 2.09 -9.40
CA GLY A 41 10.54 3.05 -8.33
C GLY A 41 11.33 4.34 -8.51
N ALA A 42 11.25 5.23 -7.51
CA ALA A 42 11.90 6.53 -7.56
C ALA A 42 13.42 6.40 -7.74
N GLY A 43 13.99 7.15 -8.70
CA GLY A 43 15.43 7.17 -8.96
C GLY A 43 16.01 5.85 -9.48
N GLY A 44 15.18 4.97 -10.07
CA GLY A 44 15.64 3.70 -10.63
C GLY A 44 15.84 2.60 -9.59
N ARG A 45 15.30 2.76 -8.38
CA ARG A 45 15.49 1.87 -7.22
C ARG A 45 14.16 1.31 -6.70
N PRO A 46 14.17 0.22 -5.93
CA PRO A 46 12.96 -0.30 -5.28
C PRO A 46 12.33 0.75 -4.36
N ASP A 47 11.04 1.03 -4.56
CA ASP A 47 10.30 1.97 -3.71
C ASP A 47 10.20 1.44 -2.26
N PHE A 48 10.36 0.14 -2.04
CA PHE A 48 10.26 -0.52 -0.72
C PHE A 48 11.03 0.22 0.38
N PHE A 49 12.33 0.46 0.21
CA PHE A 49 13.16 1.07 1.25
C PHE A 49 12.73 2.50 1.56
N ARG A 50 12.44 3.28 0.52
CA ARG A 50 11.97 4.67 0.66
C ARG A 50 10.65 4.72 1.44
N LEU A 51 9.73 3.80 1.13
CA LEU A 51 8.43 3.72 1.78
C LEU A 51 8.55 3.23 3.23
N LEU A 52 9.35 2.20 3.49
CA LEU A 52 9.60 1.69 4.84
C LEU A 52 10.26 2.75 5.72
N PHE A 53 11.30 3.41 5.22
CA PHE A 53 12.05 4.41 5.98
C PHE A 53 11.19 5.64 6.26
N GLY A 54 10.38 6.06 5.28
CA GLY A 54 9.41 7.13 5.46
C GLY A 54 8.34 6.78 6.50
N ALA A 55 7.87 5.53 6.53
CA ALA A 55 6.92 5.06 7.53
C ALA A 55 7.54 5.07 8.94
N VAL A 56 8.74 4.50 9.10
CA VAL A 56 9.46 4.48 10.38
C VAL A 56 9.73 5.91 10.89
N ALA A 57 10.29 6.78 10.05
CA ALA A 57 10.56 8.17 10.42
C ALA A 57 9.28 8.95 10.74
N GLY A 58 8.20 8.68 10.00
CA GLY A 58 6.87 9.25 10.27
C GLY A 58 6.33 8.83 11.64
N SER A 59 6.34 7.53 11.93
CA SER A 59 5.85 6.98 13.19
C SER A 59 6.68 7.41 14.40
N LEU A 60 8.01 7.50 14.26
CA LEU A 60 8.88 8.02 15.32
C LEU A 60 8.57 9.49 15.63
N ARG A 61 8.38 10.32 14.59
CA ARG A 61 7.99 11.73 14.79
C ARG A 61 6.60 11.88 15.41
N GLU A 62 5.66 11.01 15.04
CA GLU A 62 4.31 11.01 15.61
C GLU A 62 4.33 10.67 17.10
N LYS A 63 5.15 9.70 17.53
CA LYS A 63 5.17 9.22 18.93
C LYS A 63 6.12 9.99 19.85
N PHE A 64 7.22 10.49 19.32
CA PHE A 64 8.28 11.14 20.10
C PHE A 64 8.47 12.62 19.74
N GLY A 65 7.63 13.18 18.87
CA GLY A 65 7.72 14.57 18.44
C GLY A 65 9.06 14.85 17.71
N PRO A 66 9.68 16.03 17.93
CA PRO A 66 10.96 16.38 17.31
C PRO A 66 12.10 15.40 17.61
N GLN A 67 12.11 14.77 18.79
CA GLN A 67 13.11 13.77 19.17
C GLN A 67 13.03 12.51 18.30
N GLY A 68 11.89 12.25 17.65
CA GLY A 68 11.73 11.15 16.71
C GLY A 68 12.67 11.24 15.50
N GLU A 69 13.02 12.45 15.05
CA GLU A 69 13.97 12.63 13.94
C GLU A 69 15.41 12.31 14.36
N GLU A 70 15.78 12.66 15.60
CA GLU A 70 17.08 12.32 16.19
C GLU A 70 17.21 10.80 16.39
N LEU A 71 16.16 10.16 16.92
CA LEU A 71 16.08 8.71 17.06
C LEU A 71 16.21 8.02 15.70
N PHE A 72 15.47 8.49 14.70
CA PHE A 72 15.55 7.93 13.35
C PHE A 72 16.96 8.09 12.76
N SER A 73 17.56 9.28 12.89
CA SER A 73 18.91 9.54 12.39
C SER A 73 19.95 8.62 13.02
N LYS A 74 19.80 8.30 14.32
CA LYS A 74 20.68 7.37 15.03
C LYS A 74 20.54 5.93 14.54
N ILE A 75 19.31 5.45 14.33
CA ILE A 75 19.07 4.05 13.93
C ILE A 75 19.24 3.82 12.42
N ARG A 76 18.94 4.81 11.57
CA ARG A 76 18.88 4.66 10.10
C ARG A 76 20.19 4.12 9.52
N ASP A 77 21.30 4.53 10.12
CA ASP A 77 22.64 4.17 9.68
C ASP A 77 23.27 3.04 10.50
N SER A 78 22.54 2.46 11.47
CA SER A 78 23.01 1.28 12.21
C SER A 78 23.10 0.04 11.33
N GLU A 79 23.98 -0.88 11.69
CA GLU A 79 24.18 -2.12 10.95
C GLU A 79 22.91 -2.98 11.03
N GLU A 80 22.30 -3.04 12.21
CA GLU A 80 21.09 -3.79 12.49
C GLU A 80 19.94 -3.33 11.60
N PHE A 81 19.64 -2.02 11.55
CA PHE A 81 18.55 -1.48 10.75
C PHE A 81 18.75 -1.75 9.25
N ARG A 82 19.98 -1.58 8.76
CA ARG A 82 20.33 -1.85 7.36
C ARG A 82 20.25 -3.34 7.01
N ARG A 83 20.66 -4.21 7.92
CA ARG A 83 20.60 -5.67 7.74
C ARG A 83 19.14 -6.12 7.76
N SER A 84 18.40 -5.82 8.82
CA SER A 84 17.02 -6.26 8.98
C SER A 84 16.07 -5.68 7.92
N SER A 85 16.28 -4.43 7.49
CA SER A 85 15.48 -3.87 6.39
C SER A 85 15.68 -4.60 5.06
N ARG A 86 16.89 -5.11 4.79
CA ARG A 86 17.17 -5.95 3.60
C ARG A 86 16.57 -7.34 3.75
N GLU A 87 16.69 -7.96 4.92
CA GLU A 87 16.08 -9.25 5.20
C GLU A 87 14.56 -9.20 5.01
N ILE A 88 13.90 -8.14 5.50
CA ILE A 88 12.46 -7.95 5.25
C ILE A 88 12.17 -7.72 3.77
N PHE A 89 12.99 -6.95 3.06
CA PHE A 89 12.84 -6.74 1.62
C PHE A 89 12.89 -8.06 0.84
N ASP A 90 13.91 -8.87 1.09
CA ASP A 90 14.11 -10.14 0.41
C ASP A 90 13.00 -11.14 0.77
N ALA A 91 12.65 -11.25 2.05
CA ALA A 91 11.56 -12.12 2.50
C ALA A 91 10.19 -11.70 1.92
N ALA A 92 9.88 -10.40 1.89
CA ALA A 92 8.63 -9.89 1.32
C ALA A 92 8.58 -10.08 -0.21
N LYS A 93 9.73 -9.94 -0.87
CA LYS A 93 9.87 -10.18 -2.31
C LYS A 93 9.68 -11.66 -2.64
N GLU A 94 10.35 -12.56 -1.92
CA GLU A 94 10.19 -14.00 -2.10
C GLU A 94 8.75 -14.43 -1.83
N TRP A 95 8.16 -13.96 -0.73
CA TRP A 95 6.76 -14.22 -0.41
C TRP A 95 5.82 -13.77 -1.54
N PHE A 96 6.04 -12.58 -2.09
CA PHE A 96 5.23 -12.07 -3.20
C PHE A 96 5.37 -12.94 -4.45
N PHE A 97 6.60 -13.23 -4.91
CA PHE A 97 6.80 -13.92 -6.18
C PHE A 97 6.57 -15.43 -6.12
N ASN A 98 6.83 -16.07 -4.98
CA ASN A 98 6.74 -17.52 -4.85
C ASN A 98 5.39 -17.98 -4.31
N GLU A 99 4.66 -17.13 -3.58
CA GLU A 99 3.37 -17.51 -2.98
C GLU A 99 2.22 -16.68 -3.53
N LEU A 100 2.26 -15.35 -3.38
CA LEU A 100 1.10 -14.51 -3.72
C LEU A 100 0.82 -14.45 -5.22
N ALA A 101 1.85 -14.17 -6.03
CA ALA A 101 1.68 -14.03 -7.47
C ALA A 101 1.16 -15.31 -8.13
N PRO A 102 1.70 -16.52 -7.83
CA PRO A 102 1.14 -17.76 -8.33
C PRO A 102 -0.27 -18.04 -7.79
N LYS A 103 -0.51 -17.82 -6.49
CA LYS A 103 -1.81 -18.09 -5.85
C LYS A 103 -2.94 -17.24 -6.44
N HIS A 104 -2.65 -16.00 -6.81
CA HIS A 104 -3.64 -15.04 -7.31
C HIS A 104 -3.56 -14.81 -8.83
N GLY A 105 -2.70 -15.56 -9.54
CA GLY A 105 -2.53 -15.41 -10.99
C GLY A 105 -2.07 -14.02 -11.42
N LEU A 106 -1.20 -13.38 -10.63
CA LEU A 106 -0.75 -12.01 -10.90
C LEU A 106 0.26 -11.98 -12.05
N ASP A 107 0.03 -11.06 -12.98
CA ASP A 107 0.86 -10.81 -14.14
C ASP A 107 1.71 -9.54 -13.98
N LYS A 108 2.66 -9.39 -14.90
CA LYS A 108 3.46 -8.18 -15.02
C LYS A 108 2.57 -6.95 -15.25
N GLY A 109 2.69 -5.97 -14.36
CA GLY A 109 1.96 -4.71 -14.44
C GLY A 109 0.70 -4.68 -13.57
N ASP A 110 0.32 -5.81 -12.97
CA ASP A 110 -0.79 -5.84 -12.03
C ASP A 110 -0.48 -4.99 -10.80
N ILE A 111 -1.55 -4.39 -10.27
CA ILE A 111 -1.49 -3.46 -9.15
C ILE A 111 -1.92 -4.18 -7.88
N PHE A 112 -1.20 -3.92 -6.80
CA PHE A 112 -1.48 -4.47 -5.48
C PHE A 112 -1.11 -3.49 -4.37
N MET A 113 -1.45 -3.88 -3.16
CA MET A 113 -1.15 -3.17 -1.92
C MET A 113 -0.90 -4.21 -0.83
N ILE A 114 0.17 -4.02 -0.07
CA ILE A 114 0.50 -4.81 1.11
C ILE A 114 0.26 -3.93 2.34
N ILE A 115 -0.51 -4.44 3.29
CA ILE A 115 -0.67 -3.84 4.62
C ILE A 115 -0.10 -4.83 5.63
N THR A 116 0.90 -4.43 6.41
CA THR A 116 1.55 -5.32 7.38
C THR A 116 1.89 -4.56 8.65
N GLU A 117 2.22 -5.29 9.72
CA GLU A 117 2.93 -4.73 10.87
C GLU A 117 4.45 -4.93 10.74
N ILE A 118 5.20 -3.89 11.09
CA ILE A 118 6.64 -3.91 11.30
C ILE A 118 6.89 -3.50 12.76
N GLU A 119 7.75 -4.24 13.43
CA GLU A 119 8.23 -3.92 14.77
C GLU A 119 9.64 -3.32 14.65
N LEU A 120 9.92 -2.27 15.39
CA LEU A 120 11.24 -1.64 15.50
C LEU A 120 11.67 -1.66 16.96
N ASP A 121 12.80 -2.30 17.24
CA ASP A 121 13.49 -2.17 18.53
C ASP A 121 14.18 -0.80 18.59
N LEU A 122 13.71 0.09 19.48
CA LEU A 122 14.21 1.47 19.57
C LEU A 122 15.65 1.56 20.12
N THR A 123 16.15 0.49 20.73
CA THR A 123 17.50 0.45 21.30
C THR A 123 18.52 0.01 20.25
N THR A 124 18.20 -1.04 19.50
CA THR A 124 19.13 -1.64 18.52
C THR A 124 18.93 -1.10 17.10
N GLY A 125 17.72 -0.64 16.77
CA GLY A 125 17.32 -0.32 15.40
C GLY A 125 16.89 -1.56 14.59
N GLU A 126 16.81 -2.74 15.20
CA GLU A 126 16.40 -3.96 14.51
C GLU A 126 14.92 -3.88 14.10
N LEU A 127 14.65 -4.24 12.84
CA LEU A 127 13.30 -4.34 12.29
C LEU A 127 12.86 -5.80 12.24
N ARG A 128 11.60 -6.05 12.60
CA ARG A 128 10.99 -7.37 12.46
C ARG A 128 9.67 -7.28 11.71
N TRP A 129 9.49 -8.14 10.73
CA TRP A 129 8.24 -8.24 9.98
C TRP A 129 7.27 -9.23 10.61
N ARG A 130 6.05 -8.77 10.90
CA ARG A 130 4.92 -9.59 11.36
C ARG A 130 4.13 -10.12 10.17
N ARG A 131 4.69 -11.13 9.51
CA ARG A 131 4.08 -11.76 8.32
C ARG A 131 2.70 -12.35 8.61
N ASP A 132 2.47 -12.81 9.83
CA ASP A 132 1.17 -13.30 10.34
C ASP A 132 0.07 -12.23 10.26
N LYS A 133 0.45 -10.96 10.31
CA LYS A 133 -0.45 -9.80 10.25
C LYS A 133 -0.39 -9.07 8.92
N THR A 134 0.00 -9.77 7.86
CA THR A 134 0.07 -9.19 6.51
C THR A 134 -1.22 -9.45 5.72
N GLU A 135 -1.84 -8.36 5.26
CA GLU A 135 -2.96 -8.36 4.34
C GLU A 135 -2.46 -8.02 2.92
N PHE A 136 -3.03 -8.70 1.93
CA PHE A 136 -2.71 -8.48 0.52
C PHE A 136 -3.97 -8.15 -0.28
N TYR A 137 -3.96 -6.97 -0.90
CA TYR A 137 -5.03 -6.51 -1.78
C TYR A 137 -4.49 -6.37 -3.20
N TYR A 138 -5.23 -6.82 -4.19
CA TYR A 138 -4.84 -6.74 -5.60
C TYR A 138 -6.00 -6.32 -6.48
N TRP A 139 -5.67 -5.76 -7.64
CA TRP A 139 -6.65 -5.31 -8.62
C TRP A 139 -6.65 -6.25 -9.81
N VAL A 140 -7.80 -6.86 -10.05
CA VAL A 140 -8.05 -7.68 -11.25
C VAL A 140 -8.58 -6.77 -12.35
N ARG A 141 -8.00 -6.89 -13.55
CA ARG A 141 -8.54 -6.18 -14.71
C ARG A 141 -9.86 -6.82 -15.14
N SER A 142 -10.84 -6.01 -15.52
CA SER A 142 -12.18 -6.48 -15.88
C SER A 142 -12.20 -7.46 -17.06
N ASP A 143 -11.25 -7.34 -18.01
CA ASP A 143 -11.09 -8.28 -19.12
C ASP A 143 -10.58 -9.66 -18.70
N ARG A 144 -10.00 -9.77 -17.49
CA ARG A 144 -9.47 -11.00 -16.91
C ARG A 144 -10.42 -11.66 -15.90
N CYS A 145 -11.62 -11.14 -15.70
CA CYS A 145 -12.60 -11.75 -14.78
C CYS A 145 -13.06 -13.16 -15.18
N HIS A 146 -12.74 -13.62 -16.40
CA HIS A 146 -13.01 -14.99 -16.86
C HIS A 146 -11.91 -15.99 -16.46
N GLN A 147 -10.81 -15.53 -15.86
CA GLN A 147 -9.72 -16.41 -15.42
C GLN A 147 -10.09 -17.15 -14.13
N VAL A 148 -9.57 -18.38 -13.97
CA VAL A 148 -9.84 -19.24 -12.79
C VAL A 148 -9.40 -18.58 -11.47
N ALA A 149 -8.39 -17.70 -11.53
CA ALA A 149 -7.89 -16.97 -10.36
C ALA A 149 -8.72 -15.70 -10.01
N ALA A 150 -9.71 -15.34 -10.83
CA ALA A 150 -10.54 -14.17 -10.59
C ALA A 150 -11.53 -14.43 -9.43
N PRO A 151 -11.81 -13.41 -8.59
CA PRO A 151 -12.85 -13.50 -7.57
C PRO A 151 -14.21 -13.85 -8.19
N LYS A 152 -15.06 -14.60 -7.47
CA LYS A 152 -16.37 -15.07 -7.95
C LYS A 152 -17.25 -13.93 -8.48
N ASP A 153 -17.20 -12.77 -7.83
CA ASP A 153 -18.04 -11.62 -8.17
C ASP A 153 -17.40 -10.70 -9.24
N CYS A 154 -16.21 -11.03 -9.74
CA CYS A 154 -15.47 -10.19 -10.70
C CYS A 154 -16.30 -9.97 -11.98
N GLN A 155 -16.98 -11.00 -12.48
CA GLN A 155 -17.74 -10.91 -13.72
C GLN A 155 -18.98 -10.00 -13.56
N GLU A 156 -19.69 -10.12 -12.45
CA GLU A 156 -20.84 -9.25 -12.13
C GLU A 156 -20.39 -7.79 -12.00
N LEU A 157 -19.32 -7.55 -11.24
CA LEU A 157 -18.72 -6.23 -11.09
C LEU A 157 -18.20 -5.65 -12.42
N ALA A 158 -17.67 -6.49 -13.31
CA ALA A 158 -17.21 -6.06 -14.63
C ALA A 158 -18.38 -5.62 -15.53
N GLN A 159 -19.50 -6.36 -15.49
CA GLN A 159 -20.72 -6.00 -16.21
C GLN A 159 -21.33 -4.70 -15.67
N GLU A 160 -21.39 -4.55 -14.35
CA GLU A 160 -21.87 -3.32 -13.71
C GLU A 160 -20.97 -2.13 -14.05
N ASN A 161 -19.65 -2.29 -14.04
CA ASN A 161 -18.73 -1.22 -14.44
C ASN A 161 -18.92 -0.81 -15.90
N ALA A 162 -19.16 -1.76 -16.81
CA ALA A 162 -19.44 -1.48 -18.21
C ALA A 162 -20.75 -0.68 -18.37
N ARG A 163 -21.80 -1.06 -17.65
CA ARG A 163 -23.07 -0.33 -17.61
C ARG A 163 -22.89 1.09 -17.09
N LEU A 164 -22.22 1.26 -15.96
CA LEU A 164 -21.97 2.57 -15.35
C LEU A 164 -21.15 3.49 -16.27
N ARG A 165 -20.17 2.95 -17.02
CA ARG A 165 -19.41 3.73 -18.01
C ARG A 165 -20.29 4.24 -19.15
N GLN A 166 -21.23 3.43 -19.64
CA GLN A 166 -22.17 3.85 -20.67
C GLN A 166 -23.09 4.96 -20.16
N GLU A 167 -23.58 4.81 -18.93
CA GLU A 167 -24.44 5.81 -18.27
C GLU A 167 -23.71 7.14 -18.06
N VAL A 168 -22.46 7.12 -17.59
CA VAL A 168 -21.62 8.33 -17.46
C VAL A 168 -21.42 9.02 -18.80
N GLU A 169 -21.16 8.26 -19.87
CA GLU A 169 -20.95 8.83 -21.20
C GLU A 169 -22.24 9.46 -21.75
N GLN A 170 -23.39 8.83 -21.52
CA GLN A 170 -24.69 9.38 -21.90
C GLN A 170 -25.00 10.66 -21.12
N LEU A 171 -24.86 10.65 -19.79
CA LEU A 171 -25.06 11.82 -18.95
C LEU A 171 -24.12 12.98 -19.32
N ARG A 172 -22.88 12.69 -19.71
CA ARG A 172 -21.94 13.71 -20.22
C ARG A 172 -22.44 14.37 -21.49
N LYS A 173 -23.00 13.60 -22.43
CA LYS A 173 -23.60 14.14 -23.66
C LYS A 173 -24.84 14.98 -23.37
N GLU A 174 -25.72 14.51 -22.50
CA GLU A 174 -26.91 15.26 -22.08
C GLU A 174 -26.53 16.57 -21.38
N LEU A 175 -25.56 16.53 -20.46
CA LEU A 175 -25.04 17.73 -19.80
C LEU A 175 -24.44 18.73 -20.80
N ALA A 176 -23.69 18.25 -21.81
CA ALA A 176 -23.14 19.11 -22.85
C ALA A 176 -24.24 19.79 -23.68
N GLN A 177 -25.27 19.04 -24.08
CA GLN A 177 -26.42 19.58 -24.82
C GLN A 177 -27.20 20.60 -24.01
N ILE A 178 -27.43 20.35 -22.72
CA ILE A 178 -28.12 21.29 -21.83
C ILE A 178 -27.29 22.57 -21.67
N LYS A 179 -25.96 22.46 -21.50
CA LYS A 179 -25.07 23.62 -21.41
C LYS A 179 -25.08 24.45 -22.69
N GLU A 180 -25.07 23.82 -23.86
CA GLU A 180 -25.20 24.53 -25.15
C GLU A 180 -26.54 25.26 -25.28
N ARG A 181 -27.65 24.58 -24.94
CA ARG A 181 -28.98 25.19 -24.95
C ARG A 181 -29.07 26.38 -23.99
N LEU A 182 -28.55 26.24 -22.78
CA LEU A 182 -28.51 27.33 -21.80
C LEU A 182 -27.68 28.50 -22.32
N ALA A 183 -26.52 28.25 -22.91
CA ALA A 183 -25.67 29.29 -23.49
C ALA A 183 -26.34 30.00 -24.68
N SER A 184 -27.17 29.30 -25.46
CA SER A 184 -27.94 29.89 -26.55
C SER A 184 -29.12 30.75 -26.08
N LEU A 185 -29.69 30.44 -24.90
CA LEU A 185 -30.80 31.19 -24.30
C LEU A 185 -30.36 32.40 -23.48
N LEU A 186 -29.09 32.42 -23.05
CA LEU A 186 -28.47 33.54 -22.31
C LEU A 186 -27.80 34.56 -23.24
N LYS A 187 -27.86 34.37 -24.57
CA LYS A 187 -27.52 35.35 -25.59
C LYS A 187 -28.76 36.14 -26.01
#